data_AF-A0A6D2HT22-F1
#
_entry.id   AF-A0A6D2HT22-F1
#
_cell.length_a   1.000
_cell.length_b   1.000
_cell.length_c   1.000
_cell.angle_alpha   90.00
_cell.angle_beta   90.00
_cell.angle_gamma   90.00
#
_symmetry.space_group_name_H-M   'P 1'
#
loop_
_entity.id
_entity.type
_entity.pdbx_description
1 polymer ?
#
loop_
_entity_poly.entity_id
_entity_poly.type
_entity_poly.pdbx_seq_one_letter_code
_entity_poly.pdbx_strand_id
1 'polypeptide(L)'
;MIDTKIQSQNDTVFVSFIYGAPQRENRALFWENLATIAATRETAWLITGDFNDILDNTEKVGGPLRWEGSFLSFRSFVSHNGLWDVQHSGNSLSWRGTRYNHFIQSRLDRALANCNWFEKFPTGRSEYLRFEGSDLF
;
A
#
# COMPACT_ATOMS: atom_id res chain seq x y z
N MET A 1 11.46 -1.42 -5.43
CA MET A 1 10.20 -2.03 -5.90
C MET A 1 10.57 -3.18 -6.81
N ILE A 2 9.84 -4.30 -6.68
CA ILE A 2 9.94 -5.47 -7.56
C ILE A 2 8.59 -5.60 -8.24
N ASP A 3 8.57 -5.60 -9.57
CA ASP A 3 7.36 -5.80 -10.35
C ASP A 3 7.41 -7.17 -11.03
N THR A 4 6.39 -8.00 -10.81
CA THR A 4 6.38 -9.40 -11.23
C THR A 4 5.18 -9.66 -12.13
N LYS A 5 5.44 -10.28 -13.27
CA LYS A 5 4.42 -10.83 -14.16
C LYS A 5 4.29 -12.32 -13.90
N ILE A 6 3.09 -12.77 -13.51
CA ILE A 6 2.74 -14.17 -13.31
C ILE A 6 1.89 -14.60 -14.50
N GLN A 7 2.33 -15.63 -15.21
CA GLN A 7 1.59 -16.21 -16.33
C GLN A 7 1.23 -17.66 -16.02
N SER A 8 -0.05 -17.99 -16.14
CA SER A 8 -0.56 -19.35 -15.97
C SER A 8 -1.49 -19.69 -17.12
N GLN A 9 -1.13 -20.68 -17.94
CA GLN A 9 -1.85 -21.13 -19.14
C GLN A 9 -2.33 -19.99 -20.06
N ASN A 10 -3.50 -19.37 -19.80
CA ASN A 10 -4.07 -18.26 -20.56
C ASN A 10 -4.21 -16.94 -19.79
N ASP A 11 -3.79 -16.91 -18.52
CA ASP A 11 -3.97 -15.79 -17.62
C ASP A 11 -2.65 -15.08 -17.33
N THR A 12 -2.69 -13.75 -17.41
CA THR A 12 -1.58 -12.90 -16.97
C THR A 12 -2.05 -12.02 -15.82
N VAL A 13 -1.32 -12.11 -14.71
CA VAL A 13 -1.54 -11.34 -13.49
C VAL A 13 -0.26 -10.61 -13.15
N PHE A 14 -0.37 -9.40 -12.62
CA PHE A 14 0.76 -8.62 -12.15
C PHE A 14 0.74 -8.51 -10.63
N VAL A 15 1.91 -8.62 -10.02
CA VAL A 15 2.10 -8.37 -8.60
C VAL A 15 3.31 -7.46 -8.42
N SER A 16 3.08 -6.27 -7.88
CA SER A 16 4.15 -5.31 -7.56
C SER A 16 4.38 -5.25 -6.06
N PHE A 17 5.61 -5.52 -5.64
CA PHE A 17 6.07 -5.38 -4.28
C PHE A 17 6.79 -4.04 -4.14
N ILE A 18 6.25 -3.16 -3.31
CA ILE A 18 6.81 -1.82 -3.12
C ILE A 18 7.49 -1.65 -1.77
N TYR A 19 8.41 -0.70 -1.76
CA TYR A 19 8.98 -0.13 -0.55
C TYR A 19 9.03 1.37 -0.79
N GLY A 20 8.16 2.11 -0.11
CA GLY A 20 7.92 3.53 -0.30
C GLY A 20 9.11 4.36 0.12
N ALA A 21 9.30 5.50 -0.55
CA ALA A 21 10.40 6.40 -0.24
C ALA A 21 10.26 6.98 1.18
N PRO A 22 11.21 6.73 2.10
CA PRO A 22 11.12 7.22 3.48
C PRO A 22 11.26 8.75 3.54
N GLN A 23 11.96 9.34 2.57
CA GLN A 23 12.18 10.77 2.47
C GLN A 23 11.09 11.42 1.62
N ARG A 24 10.49 12.50 2.14
CA ARG A 24 9.38 13.21 1.50
C ARG A 24 9.74 13.74 0.11
N GLU A 25 10.99 14.15 -0.08
CA GLU A 25 11.52 14.71 -1.34
C GLU A 25 11.43 13.70 -2.50
N ASN A 26 11.61 12.42 -2.21
CA ASN A 26 11.59 11.35 -3.21
C ASN A 26 10.19 10.77 -3.46
N ARG A 27 9.17 11.20 -2.69
CA ARG A 27 7.81 10.65 -2.82
C ARG A 27 7.14 11.03 -4.13
N ALA A 28 7.32 12.26 -4.60
CA ALA A 28 6.70 12.70 -5.86
C ALA A 28 7.16 11.81 -7.03
N LEU A 29 8.47 11.67 -7.20
CA LEU A 29 9.06 10.81 -8.23
C LEU A 29 8.67 9.33 -8.05
N PHE A 30 8.56 8.85 -6.81
CA PHE A 30 8.10 7.50 -6.52
C PHE A 30 6.67 7.24 -7.02
N TRP A 31 5.74 8.17 -6.76
CA TRP A 31 4.35 8.06 -7.22
C TRP A 31 4.23 8.19 -8.75
N GLU A 32 5.01 9.06 -9.39
CA GLU A 32 5.06 9.18 -10.85
C GLU A 32 5.53 7.89 -11.53
N ASN A 33 6.60 7.28 -11.01
CA ASN A 33 7.10 6.00 -11.50
C ASN A 33 6.06 4.89 -11.32
N LEU A 34 5.40 4.84 -10.16
CA LEU A 34 4.31 3.87 -9.92
C LEU A 34 3.11 4.10 -10.83
N ALA A 35 2.75 5.36 -11.13
CA ALA A 35 1.66 5.68 -12.05
C ALA A 35 1.99 5.23 -13.48
N THR A 36 3.25 5.37 -13.90
CA THR A 36 3.72 4.88 -15.21
C THR A 36 3.57 3.36 -15.31
N ILE A 37 3.88 2.65 -14.24
CA ILE A 37 3.68 1.19 -14.15
C ILE A 37 2.19 0.86 -14.20
N ALA A 38 1.37 1.52 -13.38
CA ALA A 38 -0.07 1.34 -13.32
C ALA A 38 -0.74 1.53 -14.70
N ALA A 39 -0.29 2.51 -15.49
CA ALA A 39 -0.78 2.76 -16.83
C ALA A 39 -0.58 1.58 -17.80
N THR A 40 0.35 0.66 -17.50
CA THR A 40 0.61 -0.54 -18.31
C THR A 40 -0.06 -1.80 -17.74
N ARG A 41 -0.93 -1.67 -16.74
CA ARG A 41 -1.58 -2.80 -16.03
C ARG A 41 -3.04 -2.95 -16.47
N GLU A 42 -3.22 -3.47 -17.68
CA GLU A 42 -4.54 -3.70 -18.28
C GLU A 42 -5.24 -4.97 -17.74
N THR A 43 -4.52 -5.86 -17.05
CA THR A 43 -5.07 -7.10 -16.47
C THR A 43 -5.10 -7.05 -14.95
N ALA A 44 -5.47 -8.16 -14.28
CA ALA A 44 -5.48 -8.25 -12.83
C ALA A 44 -4.13 -7.85 -12.23
N TRP A 45 -4.13 -6.83 -11.37
CA TRP A 45 -2.94 -6.27 -10.76
C TRP A 45 -3.13 -6.07 -9.26
N LEU A 46 -2.18 -6.61 -8.49
CA LEU A 46 -2.03 -6.41 -7.05
C LEU A 46 -0.75 -5.61 -6.80
N ILE A 47 -0.83 -4.60 -5.95
CA ILE A 47 0.31 -3.87 -5.43
C ILE A 47 0.31 -3.97 -3.91
N THR A 48 1.42 -4.44 -3.33
CA THR A 48 1.50 -4.71 -1.89
C THR A 48 2.86 -4.37 -1.31
N GLY A 49 2.91 -4.10 0.00
CA GLY A 49 4.11 -3.80 0.75
C GLY A 49 4.01 -2.46 1.47
N ASP A 50 5.16 -1.93 1.88
CA ASP A 50 5.28 -0.70 2.65
C ASP A 50 5.13 0.51 1.71
N PHE A 51 4.03 1.25 1.81
CA PHE A 51 3.83 2.50 1.06
C PHE A 51 4.52 3.69 1.71
N ASN A 52 4.94 3.56 2.97
CA ASN A 52 5.53 4.60 3.81
C ASN A 52 4.65 5.85 3.95
N ASP A 53 3.36 5.72 3.65
CA ASP A 53 2.34 6.77 3.76
C ASP A 53 0.99 6.17 4.14
N ILE A 54 0.11 7.04 4.64
CA ILE A 54 -1.24 6.68 5.07
C ILE A 54 -2.27 7.47 4.26
N LEU A 55 -3.47 6.93 4.08
CA LEU A 55 -4.54 7.61 3.37
C LEU A 55 -5.17 8.68 4.24
N ASP A 56 -5.27 8.48 5.55
CA ASP A 56 -5.81 9.48 6.46
C ASP A 56 -5.32 9.25 7.90
N ASN A 57 -5.74 10.11 8.83
CA ASN A 57 -5.37 10.01 10.23
C ASN A 57 -6.03 8.82 10.97
N THR A 58 -7.05 8.16 10.41
CA THR A 58 -7.68 6.96 11.02
C THR A 58 -6.77 5.74 10.94
N GLU A 59 -5.85 5.74 9.98
CA GLU A 59 -4.81 4.71 9.81
C GLU A 59 -3.59 4.91 10.72
N LYS A 60 -3.73 5.77 11.73
CA LYS A 60 -2.69 6.10 12.70
C LYS A 60 -3.27 6.23 14.11
N VAL A 61 -2.51 5.73 15.09
CA VAL A 61 -2.83 5.85 16.52
C VAL A 61 -1.67 6.52 17.25
N GLY A 62 -1.97 7.46 18.14
CA GLY A 62 -0.99 8.20 18.94
C GLY A 62 -0.30 9.35 18.19
N GLY A 63 0.33 10.29 18.92
CA GLY A 63 0.99 11.48 18.36
C GLY A 63 0.04 12.48 17.67
N PRO A 64 0.57 13.60 17.15
CA PRO A 64 -0.23 14.67 16.55
C PRO A 64 -0.86 14.26 15.21
N LEU A 65 -1.98 14.89 14.85
CA LEU A 65 -2.61 14.71 13.53
C LEU A 65 -1.67 15.17 12.43
N ARG A 66 -1.57 14.39 11.35
CA ARG A 66 -0.90 14.82 10.12
C ARG A 66 -1.81 15.75 9.34
N TRP A 67 -1.22 16.74 8.67
CA TRP A 67 -1.95 17.65 7.79
C TRP A 67 -2.55 16.89 6.60
N GLU A 68 -3.83 17.17 6.32
CA GLU A 68 -4.60 16.62 5.21
C GLU A 68 -3.89 16.69 3.85
N GLY A 69 -3.18 17.80 3.58
CA GLY A 69 -2.43 17.95 2.34
C GLY A 69 -1.32 16.91 2.15
N SER A 70 -0.85 16.27 3.24
CA SER A 70 0.18 15.23 3.15
C SER A 70 -0.32 13.90 2.60
N PHE A 71 -1.64 13.66 2.61
CA PHE A 71 -2.24 12.43 2.09
C PHE A 71 -2.62 12.52 0.62
N LEU A 72 -2.67 13.73 0.07
CA LEU A 72 -3.19 14.00 -1.29
C LEU A 72 -2.45 13.20 -2.36
N SER A 73 -1.11 13.13 -2.29
CA SER A 73 -0.34 12.39 -3.29
C SER A 73 -0.71 10.90 -3.31
N PHE A 74 -0.82 10.28 -2.14
CA PHE A 74 -1.17 8.87 -2.06
C PHE A 74 -2.63 8.62 -2.45
N ARG A 75 -3.58 9.40 -1.92
CA ARG A 75 -5.00 9.29 -2.30
C ARG A 75 -5.22 9.50 -3.80
N SER A 76 -4.53 10.49 -4.37
CA SER A 76 -4.56 10.78 -5.79
C SER A 76 -4.05 9.58 -6.58
N PHE A 77 -2.91 8.99 -6.21
CA PHE A 77 -2.40 7.79 -6.87
C PHE A 77 -3.40 6.63 -6.81
N VAL A 78 -3.97 6.33 -5.64
CA VAL A 78 -4.96 5.25 -5.49
C VAL A 78 -6.20 5.50 -6.36
N SER A 79 -6.75 6.71 -6.30
CA SER A 79 -7.97 7.07 -7.03
C SER A 79 -7.76 7.11 -8.55
N HIS A 80 -6.66 7.69 -9.04
CA HIS A 80 -6.41 7.84 -10.48
C HIS A 80 -6.16 6.49 -11.16
N ASN A 81 -5.62 5.52 -10.43
CA ASN A 81 -5.31 4.19 -10.96
C ASN A 81 -6.41 3.15 -10.67
N GLY A 82 -7.56 3.57 -10.14
CA GLY A 82 -8.70 2.69 -9.86
C GLY A 82 -8.36 1.56 -8.88
N LEU A 83 -7.48 1.86 -7.92
CA LEU A 83 -7.01 0.89 -6.93
C LEU A 83 -7.91 0.91 -5.70
N TRP A 84 -8.20 -0.28 -5.18
CA TRP A 84 -9.01 -0.47 -3.98
C TRP A 84 -8.26 -1.30 -2.96
N ASP A 85 -8.52 -1.03 -1.69
CA ASP A 85 -7.96 -1.78 -0.57
C ASP A 85 -8.49 -3.23 -0.61
N VAL A 86 -7.58 -4.19 -0.59
CA VAL A 86 -7.95 -5.60 -0.50
C VAL A 86 -8.47 -5.87 0.90
N GLN A 87 -9.59 -6.61 1.00
CA GLN A 87 -10.18 -6.95 2.29
C GLN A 87 -9.12 -7.60 3.18
N HIS A 88 -8.90 -7.03 4.36
CA HIS A 88 -7.87 -7.48 5.28
C HIS A 88 -8.43 -7.92 6.63
N SER A 89 -7.65 -8.73 7.34
CA SER A 89 -7.93 -9.17 8.71
C SER A 89 -6.66 -9.07 9.56
N GLY A 90 -6.80 -9.08 10.89
CA GLY A 90 -5.68 -8.89 11.81
C GLY A 90 -5.42 -7.43 12.17
N ASN A 91 -4.25 -7.14 12.74
CA ASN A 91 -3.86 -5.78 13.12
C ASN A 91 -3.20 -5.06 11.94
N SER A 92 -3.92 -4.14 11.31
CA SER A 92 -3.41 -3.38 10.17
C SER A 92 -2.39 -2.29 10.52
N LEU A 93 -2.14 -2.03 11.81
CA LEU A 93 -1.09 -1.10 12.24
C LEU A 93 0.29 -1.77 12.12
N SER A 94 0.82 -1.78 10.89
CA SER A 94 2.05 -2.48 10.51
C SER A 94 3.35 -1.79 10.92
N TRP A 95 3.29 -0.58 11.45
CA TRP A 95 4.46 0.12 11.94
C TRP A 95 4.20 0.68 13.33
N ARG A 96 5.24 0.63 14.17
CA ARG A 96 5.25 1.25 15.49
C ARG A 96 6.58 1.95 15.72
N GLY A 97 6.53 3.13 16.31
CA GLY A 97 7.73 3.83 16.69
C GLY A 97 7.46 4.99 17.64
N THR A 98 8.44 5.27 18.49
CA THR A 98 8.41 6.42 19.37
C THR A 98 9.09 7.59 18.67
N ARG A 99 8.36 8.69 18.48
CA ARG A 99 8.94 9.95 18.02
C ARG A 99 8.78 11.00 19.10
N TYR A 100 9.90 11.60 19.50
CA TYR A 100 9.96 12.48 20.65
C TYR A 100 9.38 11.75 21.88
N ASN A 101 8.22 12.20 22.39
CA ASN A 101 7.54 11.61 23.54
C ASN A 101 6.21 10.93 23.17
N HIS A 102 5.97 10.69 21.89
CA HIS A 102 4.75 10.04 21.42
C HIS A 102 5.05 8.66 20.86
N PHE A 103 4.41 7.64 21.44
CA PHE A 103 4.30 6.34 20.81
C PHE A 103 3.26 6.43 19.69
N ILE A 104 3.68 6.08 18.48
CA ILE A 104 2.85 6.17 17.27
C ILE A 104 2.81 4.80 16.62
N GLN A 105 1.61 4.40 16.21
CA GLN A 105 1.40 3.25 15.35
C GLN A 105 0.74 3.71 14.05
N SER A 106 1.09 3.11 12.93
CA SER A 106 0.55 3.50 11.62
C SER A 106 0.46 2.30 10.69
N ARG A 107 -0.50 2.33 9.76
CA ARG A 107 -0.65 1.34 8.70
C ARG A 107 0.17 1.75 7.48
N LEU A 108 1.41 1.31 7.41
CA LEU A 108 2.28 1.62 6.27
C LEU A 108 2.20 0.54 5.18
N ASP A 109 2.03 -0.70 5.61
CA ASP A 109 1.89 -1.87 4.76
C ASP A 109 0.42 -2.08 4.41
N ARG A 110 0.14 -2.32 3.13
CA ARG A 110 -1.19 -2.68 2.64
C ARG A 110 -1.12 -3.39 1.31
N ALA A 111 -2.24 -3.97 0.92
CA ALA A 111 -2.46 -4.55 -0.39
C ALA A 111 -3.57 -3.77 -1.10
N LEU A 112 -3.27 -3.21 -2.27
CA LEU A 112 -4.23 -2.55 -3.14
C LEU A 112 -4.32 -3.32 -4.46
N ALA A 113 -5.50 -3.34 -5.07
CA ALA A 113 -5.68 -4.03 -6.34
C ALA A 113 -6.66 -3.29 -7.26
N ASN A 114 -6.56 -3.52 -8.57
CA ASN A 114 -7.51 -2.98 -9.54
C ASN A 114 -8.78 -3.84 -9.64
N CYS A 115 -9.81 -3.35 -10.35
CA CYS A 115 -11.07 -4.06 -10.52
C CYS A 115 -10.90 -5.47 -11.10
N ASN A 116 -10.02 -5.63 -12.10
CA ASN A 116 -9.70 -6.90 -12.74
C ASN A 116 -9.20 -7.96 -11.74
N TRP A 117 -8.48 -7.54 -10.70
CA TRP A 117 -8.05 -8.44 -9.63
C TRP A 117 -9.24 -8.96 -8.82
N PHE A 118 -10.17 -8.08 -8.42
CA PHE A 118 -11.35 -8.48 -7.64
C PHE A 118 -12.32 -9.35 -8.45
N GLU A 119 -12.43 -9.11 -9.75
CA GLU A 119 -13.22 -9.98 -10.64
C GLU A 119 -12.63 -11.39 -10.72
N LYS A 120 -11.28 -11.49 -10.76
CA LYS A 120 -10.58 -12.78 -10.87
C LYS A 120 -10.49 -13.52 -9.53
N PHE A 121 -10.30 -12.79 -8.45
CA PHE A 121 -10.10 -13.31 -7.09
C PHE A 121 -11.10 -12.68 -6.11
N PRO A 122 -12.42 -12.98 -6.26
CA PRO A 122 -13.47 -12.34 -5.46
C PRO A 122 -13.38 -12.67 -3.96
N THR A 123 -12.74 -13.79 -3.61
CA THR A 123 -12.49 -14.20 -2.23
C THR A 123 -11.09 -13.85 -1.73
N GLY A 124 -10.32 -13.07 -2.51
CA GLY A 124 -8.97 -12.67 -2.15
C GLY A 124 -8.96 -11.80 -0.90
N ARG A 125 -8.07 -12.13 0.05
CA ARG A 125 -7.93 -11.42 1.32
C ARG A 125 -6.46 -11.26 1.68
N SER A 126 -6.19 -10.20 2.42
CA SER A 126 -4.89 -9.96 3.07
C SER A 126 -5.00 -10.29 4.57
N GLU A 127 -3.94 -10.84 5.14
CA GLU A 127 -3.87 -11.11 6.58
C GLU A 127 -2.62 -10.44 7.14
N TYR A 128 -2.82 -9.55 8.11
CA TYR A 128 -1.74 -9.02 8.91
C TYR A 128 -1.39 -10.03 9.99
N LEU A 129 -0.23 -10.67 9.83
CA LEU A 129 0.24 -11.70 10.75
C LEU A 129 0.57 -11.10 12.13
N ARG A 130 0.41 -11.93 13.18
CA ARG A 130 0.71 -11.53 14.55
C ARG A 130 2.22 -11.37 14.76
N PHE A 131 2.58 -10.47 15.66
CA PHE A 131 3.95 -10.11 15.98
C PHE A 131 4.72 -11.26 16.63
N GLU A 132 5.74 -11.78 15.92
CA GLU A 132 6.72 -12.72 16.51
C GLU A 132 8.18 -12.21 16.51
N GLY A 133 8.45 -10.95 16.11
CA GLY A 133 9.78 -10.35 16.36
C GLY A 133 10.38 -9.34 15.36
N SER A 134 9.68 -8.89 14.30
CA SER A 134 10.22 -7.90 13.33
C SER A 134 9.57 -6.52 13.44
N ASP A 135 10.34 -5.45 13.18
CA ASP A 135 9.89 -4.06 13.26
C ASP A 135 8.98 -3.60 12.09
N LEU A 136 8.64 -4.48 11.15
CA LEU A 136 7.76 -4.25 10.00
C LEU A 136 6.87 -5.50 9.78
N PHE A 137 5.60 -5.31 9.36
CA PHE A 137 4.56 -6.35 9.20
C PHE A 137 3.92 -6.36 7.82
#